data_AF-A0AAV5RY88-F1
#
_entry.id   AF-A0AAV5RY88-F1
#
_cell.length_a   1.000
_cell.length_b   1.000
_cell.length_c   1.000
_cell.angle_alpha   90.00
_cell.angle_beta   90.00
_cell.angle_gamma   90.00
#
_symmetry.space_group_name_H-M   'P 1'
#
loop_
_entity.id
_entity.type
_entity.pdbx_description
1 polymer ?
#
loop_
_entity_poly.entity_id
_entity_poly.type
_entity_poly.pdbx_seq_one_letter_code
_entity_poly.pdbx_strand_id
1 'polypeptide(L)'
;MTLKETLNAKRIHIIRAVTLLLLGAAWIFLSSVELDGSIPNSDVLFKTFTLDYFQREHETAVHEPVVVVKNNGARYTDLGRATWKLFHLTLERFPDVNMNEKSDLKKREKLIAWVELLGETYPCSTSNSDNDSNIFLEAVRANPLPINLNKVVSIEWGCHIHNAVNTRLGKAKYDCLHLAQDVRPSNSDFNQDIEVEDLDKVTLNKEEKQLG
;
A
#
# COMPACT_ATOMS: atom_id res chain seq x y z
N MET A 1 -0.65 54.25 46.77
CA MET A 1 -0.18 53.67 45.50
C MET A 1 0.39 54.80 44.66
N THR A 2 1.68 54.75 44.34
CA THR A 2 2.39 55.85 43.70
C THR A 2 2.08 55.91 42.19
N LEU A 3 2.13 57.10 41.59
CA LEU A 3 1.89 57.31 40.15
C LEU A 3 2.77 56.39 39.27
N LYS A 4 3.98 56.07 39.76
CA LYS A 4 4.94 55.17 39.10
C LYS A 4 4.48 53.71 39.08
N GLU A 5 3.83 53.24 40.14
CA GLU A 5 3.28 51.88 40.23
C GLU A 5 2.07 51.68 39.31
N THR A 6 1.19 52.69 39.21
CA THR A 6 0.03 52.62 38.32
C THR A 6 0.43 52.73 36.84
N LEU A 7 1.46 53.51 36.51
CA LEU A 7 2.06 53.56 35.17
C LEU A 7 2.73 52.22 34.79
N ASN A 8 3.45 51.58 35.71
CA ASN A 8 4.07 50.27 35.47
C ASN A 8 3.01 49.17 35.29
N ALA A 9 1.95 49.16 36.09
CA ALA A 9 0.85 48.22 35.93
C ALA A 9 0.16 48.39 34.56
N LYS A 10 -0.13 49.63 34.16
CA LYS A 10 -0.70 49.92 32.83
C LYS A 10 0.23 49.48 31.70
N ARG A 11 1.54 49.71 31.82
CA ARG A 11 2.55 49.25 30.85
C ARG A 11 2.57 47.72 30.72
N ILE A 12 2.48 47.00 31.84
CA ILE A 12 2.43 45.52 31.85
C ILE A 12 1.15 45.01 31.18
N HIS A 13 -0.01 45.62 31.46
CA HIS A 13 -1.27 45.25 30.81
C HIS A 13 -1.24 45.52 29.30
N ILE A 14 -0.63 46.63 28.86
CA ILE A 14 -0.42 46.93 27.44
C ILE A 14 0.48 45.88 26.79
N ILE A 15 1.61 45.53 27.43
CA ILE A 15 2.52 44.50 26.90
C ILE A 15 1.79 43.16 26.76
N ARG A 16 1.03 42.74 27.77
CA ARG A 16 0.24 41.50 27.73
C ARG A 16 -0.79 41.51 26.59
N ALA A 17 -1.51 42.61 26.42
CA ALA A 17 -2.49 42.75 25.34
C ALA A 17 -1.82 42.65 23.96
N VAL A 18 -0.68 43.33 23.78
CA VAL A 18 0.09 43.28 22.52
C VAL A 18 0.62 41.86 22.27
N THR A 19 1.16 41.17 23.29
CA THR A 19 1.64 39.79 23.11
C THR A 19 0.53 38.82 22.73
N LEU A 20 -0.66 38.93 23.32
CA LEU A 20 -1.79 38.07 22.98
C LEU A 20 -2.30 38.33 21.56
N LEU A 21 -2.29 39.59 21.14
CA LEU A 21 -2.68 39.98 19.77
C LEU A 21 -1.68 39.45 18.74
N LEU A 22 -0.37 39.56 19.02
CA LEU A 22 0.68 38.99 18.16
C LEU A 22 0.61 37.46 18.07
N LEU A 23 0.38 36.77 19.20
CA LEU A 23 0.22 35.31 19.20
C LEU A 23 -1.04 34.88 18.45
N GLY A 24 -2.16 35.60 18.60
CA GLY A 24 -3.38 35.34 17.84
C GLY A 24 -3.19 35.58 16.33
N ALA A 25 -2.53 36.67 15.95
CA ALA A 25 -2.20 36.96 14.56
C ALA A 25 -1.24 35.92 13.96
N ALA A 26 -0.23 35.48 14.71
CA ALA A 26 0.68 34.41 14.30
C ALA A 26 -0.07 33.08 14.17
N TRP A 27 -0.94 32.73 15.10
CA TRP A 27 -1.78 31.52 15.00
C TRP A 27 -2.65 31.56 13.74
N ILE A 28 -3.34 32.67 13.48
CA ILE A 28 -4.14 32.83 12.25
C ILE A 28 -3.23 32.66 11.03
N PHE A 29 -2.13 33.41 10.95
CA PHE A 29 -1.21 33.34 9.81
C PHE A 29 -0.61 31.95 9.58
N LEU A 30 -0.12 31.27 10.63
CA LEU A 30 0.43 29.92 10.53
C LEU A 30 -0.64 28.83 10.34
N SER A 31 -1.87 29.04 10.82
CA SER A 31 -3.00 28.13 10.56
C SER A 31 -3.59 28.29 9.17
N SER A 32 -3.44 29.48 8.57
CA SER A 32 -3.84 29.77 7.18
C SER A 32 -2.77 29.38 6.16
N VAL A 33 -1.55 29.04 6.59
CA VAL A 33 -0.66 28.24 5.76
C VAL A 33 -1.23 26.83 5.75
N GLU A 34 -2.23 26.62 4.89
CA GLU A 34 -2.46 25.30 4.32
C GLU A 34 -1.10 24.83 3.81
N LEU A 35 -0.64 23.66 4.30
CA LEU A 35 0.44 22.89 3.68
C LEU A 35 -0.06 22.41 2.31
N ASP A 36 -0.33 23.33 1.40
CA ASP A 36 -0.33 23.02 -0.01
C ASP A 36 1.14 22.80 -0.36
N GLY A 37 1.52 21.54 -0.50
CA GLY A 37 2.85 21.10 -0.91
C GLY A 37 3.16 21.45 -2.37
N SER A 38 2.64 22.57 -2.86
CA SER A 38 2.94 23.14 -4.17
C SER A 38 4.00 24.23 -3.98
N ILE A 39 5.27 23.84 -4.14
CA ILE A 39 6.39 24.77 -4.21
C ILE A 39 6.14 25.69 -5.43
N PRO A 40 5.96 27.02 -5.29
CA PRO A 40 5.56 27.88 -6.40
C PRO A 40 6.68 28.18 -7.41
N ASN A 41 7.77 27.41 -7.39
CA ASN A 41 8.87 27.48 -8.38
C ASN A 41 9.44 26.10 -8.74
N SER A 42 8.80 24.99 -8.35
CA SER A 42 9.29 23.64 -8.70
C SER A 42 9.18 23.34 -10.18
N ASP A 43 8.25 23.97 -10.91
CA ASP A 43 8.11 23.70 -12.34
C ASP A 43 9.35 24.15 -13.11
N VAL A 44 9.99 25.27 -12.75
CA VAL A 44 11.20 25.71 -13.46
C VAL A 44 12.39 24.85 -13.05
N LEU A 45 12.57 24.56 -11.76
CA LEU A 45 13.69 23.72 -11.31
C LEU A 45 13.57 22.29 -11.84
N PHE A 46 12.38 21.69 -11.77
CA PHE A 46 12.13 20.34 -12.27
C PHE A 46 12.21 20.29 -13.80
N LYS A 47 11.72 21.31 -14.51
CA LYS A 47 11.83 21.38 -15.98
C LYS A 47 13.27 21.62 -16.44
N THR A 48 14.07 22.38 -15.68
CA THR A 48 15.49 22.58 -15.98
C THR A 48 16.31 21.34 -15.64
N PHE A 49 16.01 20.67 -14.52
CA PHE A 49 16.67 19.43 -14.10
C PHE A 49 16.30 18.24 -15.00
N THR A 50 15.04 18.16 -15.46
CA THR A 50 14.60 17.14 -16.42
C THR A 50 15.13 17.41 -17.82
N LEU A 51 15.09 18.66 -18.33
CA LEU A 51 15.66 18.93 -19.66
C LEU A 51 17.17 18.71 -19.69
N ASP A 52 17.93 19.17 -18.69
CA ASP A 52 19.39 19.04 -18.71
C ASP A 52 19.85 17.59 -18.48
N TYR A 53 19.05 16.77 -17.79
CA TYR A 53 19.26 15.32 -17.67
C TYR A 53 18.91 14.58 -18.97
N PHE A 54 17.80 14.91 -19.63
CA PHE A 54 17.40 14.28 -20.90
C PHE A 54 18.28 14.70 -22.10
N GLN A 55 18.80 15.92 -22.10
CA GLN A 55 19.61 16.43 -23.22
C GLN A 55 21.02 15.82 -23.24
N ARG A 56 21.51 15.29 -22.11
CA ARG A 56 22.89 14.80 -21.98
C ARG A 56 23.11 13.36 -22.48
N GLU A 57 22.05 12.57 -22.69
CA GLU A 57 22.17 11.22 -23.27
C GLU A 57 21.85 11.13 -24.77
N HIS A 58 21.59 12.26 -25.45
CA HIS A 58 21.32 12.26 -26.88
C HIS A 58 22.59 12.25 -27.75
N GLU A 59 23.63 11.54 -27.31
CA GLU A 59 24.72 11.08 -28.15
C GLU A 59 24.62 9.56 -28.31
N THR A 60 23.67 9.16 -29.15
CA THR A 60 23.54 7.80 -29.72
C THR A 60 23.57 6.61 -28.75
N ALA A 61 22.75 6.63 -27.71
CA ALA A 61 22.31 5.38 -27.11
C ALA A 61 21.16 4.81 -27.96
N VAL A 62 21.44 3.72 -28.70
CA VAL A 62 20.42 2.86 -29.27
C VAL A 62 19.43 2.53 -28.15
N HIS A 63 18.18 2.98 -28.25
CA HIS A 63 17.13 2.53 -27.33
C HIS A 63 17.06 1.01 -27.45
N GLU A 64 17.67 0.30 -26.49
CA GLU A 64 17.33 -1.09 -26.28
C GLU A 64 15.82 -1.12 -25.99
N PRO A 65 15.04 -1.93 -26.73
CA PRO A 65 13.65 -2.12 -26.39
C PRO A 65 13.60 -2.54 -24.92
N VAL A 66 12.61 -2.04 -24.16
CA VAL A 66 12.30 -2.54 -22.82
C VAL A 66 12.41 -4.05 -22.88
N VAL A 67 13.44 -4.59 -22.23
CA VAL A 67 13.71 -6.03 -22.30
C VAL A 67 12.56 -6.67 -21.57
N VAL A 68 11.56 -7.11 -22.34
CA VAL A 68 10.63 -8.14 -21.90
C VAL A 68 11.53 -9.31 -21.55
N VAL A 69 11.78 -9.48 -20.25
CA VAL A 69 12.63 -10.58 -19.83
C VAL A 69 11.84 -11.85 -20.11
N LYS A 70 12.27 -12.56 -21.16
CA LYS A 70 11.69 -13.83 -21.54
C LYS A 70 11.71 -14.77 -20.35
N ASN A 71 10.51 -15.19 -19.98
CA ASN A 71 10.14 -15.98 -18.82
C ASN A 71 10.76 -17.39 -18.87
N ASN A 72 11.91 -17.61 -18.22
CA ASN A 72 12.55 -18.95 -18.08
C ASN A 72 13.58 -19.06 -16.93
N GLY A 73 13.64 -18.10 -15.99
CA GLY A 73 14.67 -18.08 -14.93
C GLY A 73 14.11 -18.31 -13.52
N ALA A 74 14.89 -18.97 -12.66
CA ALA A 74 14.57 -19.17 -11.23
C ALA A 74 14.17 -17.87 -10.51
N ARG A 75 14.78 -16.74 -10.89
CA ARG A 75 14.49 -15.40 -10.34
C ARG A 75 13.03 -14.97 -10.51
N TYR A 76 12.36 -15.36 -11.60
CA TYR A 76 10.94 -15.03 -11.84
C TYR A 76 10.02 -15.91 -11.01
N THR A 77 10.42 -17.17 -10.83
CA THR A 77 9.70 -18.11 -9.97
C THR A 77 9.79 -17.64 -8.52
N ASP A 78 10.98 -17.24 -8.07
CA ASP A 78 11.20 -16.72 -6.72
C ASP A 78 10.41 -15.42 -6.46
N LEU A 79 10.40 -14.51 -7.44
CA LEU A 79 9.58 -13.30 -7.36
C LEU A 79 8.09 -13.65 -7.24
N GLY A 80 7.58 -14.55 -8.08
CA GLY A 80 6.18 -15.00 -8.00
C GLY A 80 5.86 -15.61 -6.64
N ARG A 81 6.75 -16.46 -6.11
CA ARG A 81 6.62 -17.06 -4.77
C ARG A 81 6.58 -16.00 -3.67
N ALA A 82 7.46 -15.00 -3.74
CA ALA A 82 7.50 -13.90 -2.78
C ALA A 82 6.25 -13.01 -2.86
N THR A 83 5.75 -12.75 -4.06
CA THR A 83 4.54 -11.95 -4.28
C THR A 83 3.29 -12.67 -3.77
N TRP A 84 3.16 -13.99 -3.97
CA TRP A 84 2.07 -14.77 -3.38
C TRP A 84 2.13 -14.77 -1.85
N LYS A 85 3.33 -14.92 -1.25
CA LYS A 85 3.52 -14.78 0.20
C LYS A 85 3.02 -13.43 0.70
N LEU A 86 3.40 -12.32 0.04
CA LEU A 86 2.92 -10.98 0.39
C LEU A 86 1.40 -10.84 0.23
N PHE A 87 0.85 -11.43 -0.83
CA PHE A 87 -0.59 -11.40 -1.11
C PHE A 87 -1.40 -12.07 -0.02
N HIS A 88 -1.08 -13.33 0.30
CA HIS A 88 -1.79 -14.09 1.32
C HIS A 88 -1.58 -13.53 2.73
N LEU A 89 -0.38 -13.04 3.06
CA LEU A 89 -0.13 -12.37 4.34
C LEU A 89 -0.94 -11.08 4.47
N THR A 90 -1.04 -10.29 3.40
CA THR A 90 -1.86 -9.08 3.41
C THR A 90 -3.32 -9.41 3.71
N LEU A 91 -3.86 -10.46 3.08
CA LEU A 91 -5.25 -10.90 3.29
C LEU A 91 -5.47 -11.51 4.67
N GLU A 92 -4.49 -12.23 5.22
CA GLU A 92 -4.54 -12.77 6.58
C GLU A 92 -4.58 -11.65 7.64
N ARG A 93 -3.81 -10.58 7.42
CA ARG A 93 -3.67 -9.46 8.35
C ARG A 93 -4.70 -8.35 8.13
N PHE A 94 -5.45 -8.40 7.04
CA PHE A 94 -6.42 -7.37 6.72
C PHE A 94 -7.53 -7.36 7.78
N PRO A 95 -7.92 -6.19 8.33
CA PRO A 95 -8.96 -6.12 9.34
C PRO A 95 -10.31 -6.57 8.79
N ASP A 96 -11.17 -7.09 9.67
CA ASP A 96 -12.55 -7.41 9.32
C ASP A 96 -13.28 -6.17 8.75
N VAL A 97 -14.18 -6.43 7.81
CA VAL A 97 -15.00 -5.44 7.11
C VAL A 97 -16.47 -5.83 7.20
N ASN A 98 -17.25 -4.96 7.82
CA ASN A 98 -18.70 -5.00 7.81
C ASN A 98 -19.25 -3.85 6.97
N MET A 99 -19.90 -4.13 5.84
CA MET A 99 -20.41 -3.07 4.95
C MET A 99 -21.49 -2.18 5.57
N ASN A 100 -22.05 -2.56 6.71
CA ASN A 100 -22.97 -1.70 7.46
C ASN A 100 -22.26 -0.55 8.18
N GLU A 101 -20.93 -0.61 8.30
CA GLU A 101 -20.10 0.41 8.94
C GLU A 101 -19.39 1.28 7.90
N LYS A 102 -19.63 2.60 7.93
CA LYS A 102 -19.03 3.53 6.96
C LYS A 102 -17.49 3.53 6.98
N SER A 103 -16.89 3.31 8.15
CA SER A 103 -15.43 3.19 8.29
C SER A 103 -14.87 1.98 7.56
N ASP A 104 -15.66 0.91 7.42
CA ASP A 104 -15.23 -0.36 6.83
C ASP A 104 -15.34 -0.37 5.31
N LEU A 105 -16.28 0.41 4.74
CA LEU A 105 -16.34 0.64 3.30
C LEU A 105 -15.00 1.16 2.75
N LYS A 106 -14.41 2.15 3.44
CA LYS A 106 -13.11 2.72 3.05
C LYS A 106 -11.96 1.72 3.19
N LYS A 107 -12.02 0.80 4.17
CA LYS A 107 -11.03 -0.29 4.28
C LYS A 107 -11.12 -1.19 3.05
N ARG A 108 -12.33 -1.65 2.70
CA ARG A 108 -12.56 -2.50 1.52
C ARG A 108 -12.07 -1.85 0.23
N GLU A 109 -12.39 -0.58 0.01
CA GLU A 109 -11.92 0.18 -1.16
C GLU A 109 -10.39 0.21 -1.26
N LYS A 110 -9.70 0.43 -0.13
CA LYS A 110 -8.23 0.38 -0.09
C LYS A 110 -7.67 -0.98 -0.42
N LEU A 111 -8.30 -2.07 0.05
CA LEU A 111 -7.86 -3.42 -0.29
C LEU A 111 -8.00 -3.69 -1.79
N ILE A 112 -9.13 -3.30 -2.39
CA ILE A 112 -9.35 -3.43 -3.83
C ILE A 112 -8.26 -2.67 -4.60
N ALA A 113 -8.05 -1.39 -4.27
CA ALA A 113 -7.03 -0.58 -4.92
C ALA A 113 -5.63 -1.17 -4.77
N TRP A 114 -5.31 -1.71 -3.58
CA TRP A 114 -4.03 -2.37 -3.35
C TRP A 114 -3.85 -3.64 -4.21
N VAL A 115 -4.90 -4.47 -4.33
CA VAL A 115 -4.88 -5.67 -5.19
C VAL A 115 -4.72 -5.29 -6.66
N GLU A 116 -5.44 -4.28 -7.14
CA GLU A 116 -5.34 -3.79 -8.51
C GLU A 116 -3.92 -3.28 -8.79
N LEU A 117 -3.39 -2.42 -7.92
CA LEU A 117 -2.02 -1.90 -8.02
C LEU A 117 -0.97 -3.02 -7.98
N LEU A 118 -1.16 -4.03 -7.12
CA LEU A 118 -0.27 -5.18 -7.06
C LEU A 118 -0.18 -5.88 -8.42
N GLY A 119 -1.31 -6.04 -9.11
CA GLY A 119 -1.36 -6.62 -10.45
C GLY A 119 -0.75 -5.70 -11.51
N GLU A 120 -1.14 -4.43 -11.54
CA GLU A 120 -0.71 -3.45 -12.55
C GLU A 120 0.80 -3.17 -12.50
N THR A 121 1.39 -3.20 -11.31
CA THR A 121 2.81 -2.92 -11.10
C THR A 121 3.68 -4.18 -11.07
N TYR A 122 3.08 -5.37 -11.21
CA TYR A 122 3.83 -6.63 -11.19
C TYR A 122 4.73 -6.73 -12.43
N PRO A 123 6.06 -6.83 -12.27
CA PRO A 123 7.03 -6.64 -13.36
C PRO A 123 7.12 -7.84 -14.33
N CYS A 124 6.19 -8.78 -14.26
CA CYS A 124 6.20 -10.02 -15.05
C CYS A 124 4.84 -10.34 -15.69
N SER A 125 4.02 -9.33 -15.99
CA SER A 125 2.90 -9.53 -16.90
C SER A 125 3.47 -10.09 -18.21
N THR A 126 2.99 -11.24 -18.64
CA THR A 126 3.36 -11.81 -19.93
C THR A 126 3.22 -10.72 -20.98
N SER A 127 4.26 -10.54 -21.79
CA SER A 127 4.28 -9.56 -22.87
C SER A 127 4.98 -10.22 -24.06
N ASN A 128 4.39 -11.31 -24.55
CA ASN A 128 4.83 -11.98 -25.77
C ASN A 128 3.75 -12.02 -26.85
N SER A 129 2.56 -11.44 -26.62
CA SER A 129 1.58 -11.25 -27.69
C SER A 129 0.81 -9.95 -27.51
N ASP A 130 0.48 -9.29 -28.61
CA ASP A 130 -0.19 -7.98 -28.68
C ASP A 130 -1.61 -7.93 -28.07
N ASN A 131 -2.00 -8.94 -27.29
CA ASN A 131 -3.27 -9.09 -26.58
C ASN A 131 -3.07 -9.59 -25.12
N ASP A 132 -1.90 -9.32 -24.52
CA ASP A 132 -1.51 -9.90 -23.23
C ASP A 132 -2.32 -9.32 -22.06
N SER A 133 -3.25 -10.14 -21.57
CA SER A 133 -4.03 -9.83 -20.39
C SER A 133 -3.30 -10.28 -19.13
N ASN A 134 -3.27 -9.41 -18.12
CA ASN A 134 -2.72 -9.75 -16.82
C ASN A 134 -3.59 -10.84 -16.15
N ILE A 135 -3.13 -12.09 -16.19
CA ILE A 135 -3.86 -13.27 -15.70
C ILE A 135 -4.28 -13.17 -14.23
N PHE A 136 -3.55 -12.42 -13.41
CA PHE A 136 -3.92 -12.16 -12.02
C PHE A 136 -5.09 -11.18 -11.95
N LEU A 137 -5.03 -10.06 -12.66
CA LEU A 137 -6.16 -9.12 -12.72
C LEU A 137 -7.39 -9.74 -13.39
N GLU A 138 -7.23 -10.62 -14.36
CA GLU A 138 -8.34 -11.43 -14.89
C GLU A 138 -8.96 -12.31 -13.81
N ALA A 139 -8.14 -13.01 -13.02
CA ALA A 139 -8.63 -13.83 -11.91
C ALA A 139 -9.39 -13.00 -10.88
N VAL A 140 -8.87 -11.81 -10.53
CA VAL A 140 -9.52 -10.86 -9.61
C VAL A 140 -10.85 -10.35 -10.16
N ARG A 141 -10.92 -9.99 -11.45
CA ARG A 141 -12.17 -9.55 -12.09
C ARG A 141 -13.21 -10.66 -12.17
N ALA A 142 -12.78 -11.89 -12.45
CA ALA A 142 -13.66 -13.06 -12.51
C ALA A 142 -14.15 -13.51 -11.12
N ASN A 143 -13.42 -13.17 -10.06
CA ASN A 143 -13.72 -13.54 -8.68
C ASN A 143 -13.67 -12.29 -7.79
N PRO A 144 -14.68 -11.41 -7.86
CA PRO A 144 -14.67 -10.15 -7.13
C PRO A 144 -14.60 -10.38 -5.62
N LEU A 145 -13.93 -9.44 -4.93
CA LEU A 145 -13.79 -9.46 -3.48
C LEU A 145 -15.18 -9.49 -2.79
N PRO A 146 -15.41 -10.37 -1.81
CA PRO A 146 -16.67 -10.47 -1.09
C PRO A 146 -17.11 -9.13 -0.46
N ILE A 147 -18.42 -9.03 -0.21
CA ILE A 147 -19.05 -7.83 0.34
C ILE A 147 -18.55 -7.58 1.76
N ASN A 148 -18.70 -8.57 2.64
CA ASN A 148 -18.15 -8.56 3.99
C ASN A 148 -16.89 -9.42 4.02
N LEU A 149 -15.90 -8.97 4.79
CA LEU A 149 -14.65 -9.70 4.97
C LEU A 149 -14.49 -10.02 6.44
N ASN A 150 -14.10 -11.25 6.71
CA ASN A 150 -13.41 -11.60 7.92
C ASN A 150 -12.10 -12.31 7.53
N LYS A 151 -11.26 -12.62 8.52
CA LYS A 151 -10.00 -13.34 8.28
C LYS A 151 -10.17 -14.59 7.40
N VAL A 152 -11.15 -15.45 7.68
CA VAL A 152 -11.37 -16.71 6.94
C VAL A 152 -11.78 -16.43 5.49
N VAL A 153 -12.77 -15.55 5.29
CA VAL A 153 -13.28 -15.18 3.96
C VAL A 153 -12.18 -14.55 3.10
N SER A 154 -11.30 -13.74 3.71
CA SER A 154 -10.20 -13.08 2.99
C SER A 154 -9.14 -14.08 2.53
N ILE A 155 -8.75 -15.03 3.40
CA ILE A 155 -7.80 -16.11 3.08
C ILE A 155 -8.37 -17.03 1.99
N GLU A 156 -9.63 -17.44 2.14
CA GLU A 156 -10.30 -18.32 1.17
C GLU A 156 -10.38 -17.65 -0.20
N TRP A 157 -10.79 -16.37 -0.25
CA TRP A 157 -10.80 -15.59 -1.49
C TRP A 157 -9.42 -15.53 -2.14
N GLY A 158 -8.37 -15.21 -1.36
CA GLY A 158 -7.00 -15.19 -1.86
C GLY A 158 -6.55 -16.52 -2.46
N CYS A 159 -6.88 -17.63 -1.81
CA CYS A 159 -6.62 -18.98 -2.31
C CYS A 159 -7.34 -19.26 -3.65
N HIS A 160 -8.59 -18.83 -3.81
CA HIS A 160 -9.32 -18.98 -5.07
C HIS A 160 -8.69 -18.18 -6.20
N ILE A 161 -8.22 -16.96 -5.95
CA ILE A 161 -7.47 -16.16 -6.93
C ILE A 161 -6.19 -16.89 -7.37
N HIS A 162 -5.41 -17.39 -6.41
CA HIS A 162 -4.20 -18.15 -6.70
C HIS A 162 -4.49 -19.40 -7.54
N ASN A 163 -5.55 -20.14 -7.21
CA ASN A 163 -5.97 -21.32 -7.97
C ASN A 163 -6.45 -21.00 -9.39
N ALA A 164 -7.07 -19.84 -9.61
CA ALA A 164 -7.43 -19.39 -10.96
C ALA A 164 -6.17 -19.15 -11.81
N VAL A 165 -5.14 -18.52 -11.24
CA VAL A 165 -3.83 -18.36 -11.89
C VAL A 165 -3.15 -19.72 -12.11
N ASN A 166 -3.14 -20.60 -11.12
CA ASN A 166 -2.58 -21.96 -11.25
C ASN A 166 -3.24 -22.73 -12.40
N THR A 167 -4.56 -22.64 -12.54
CA THR A 167 -5.28 -23.28 -13.64
C THR A 167 -4.81 -22.76 -15.00
N ARG A 168 -4.62 -21.43 -15.15
CA ARG A 168 -4.10 -20.82 -16.38
C ARG A 168 -2.66 -21.22 -16.68
N LEU A 169 -1.85 -21.44 -15.64
CA LEU A 169 -0.47 -21.90 -15.73
C LEU A 169 -0.33 -23.43 -15.81
N GLY A 170 -1.45 -24.19 -15.83
CA GLY A 170 -1.43 -25.66 -15.86
C GLY A 170 -0.91 -26.32 -14.56
N LYS A 171 -0.90 -25.59 -13.45
CA LYS A 171 -0.49 -26.08 -12.12
C LYS A 171 -1.66 -26.77 -11.40
N ALA A 172 -1.33 -27.64 -10.44
CA ALA A 172 -2.32 -28.28 -9.58
C ALA A 172 -3.07 -27.23 -8.73
N LYS A 173 -4.35 -27.49 -8.48
CA LYS A 173 -5.14 -26.68 -7.55
C LYS A 173 -4.80 -27.06 -6.12
N TYR A 174 -4.68 -26.06 -5.27
CA TYR A 174 -4.57 -26.24 -3.83
C TYR A 174 -5.97 -26.34 -3.21
N ASP A 175 -6.12 -27.17 -2.16
CA ASP A 175 -7.38 -27.29 -1.41
C ASP A 175 -7.53 -26.14 -0.41
N CYS A 176 -8.34 -25.14 -0.76
CA CYS A 176 -8.56 -23.95 0.07
C CYS A 176 -9.23 -24.26 1.41
N LEU A 177 -9.97 -25.37 1.54
CA LEU A 177 -10.64 -25.75 2.80
C LEU A 177 -9.64 -26.08 3.90
N HIS A 178 -8.44 -26.52 3.54
CA HIS A 178 -7.37 -26.85 4.48
C HIS A 178 -6.75 -25.59 5.13
N LEU A 179 -6.90 -24.40 4.53
CA LEU A 179 -6.36 -23.15 5.08
C LEU A 179 -7.22 -22.61 6.23
N ALA A 180 -8.54 -22.65 6.06
CA ALA A 180 -9.50 -22.08 7.01
C ALA A 180 -9.53 -22.84 8.35
N GLN A 181 -9.34 -24.16 8.31
CA GLN A 181 -9.40 -25.04 9.49
C GLN A 181 -8.24 -24.81 10.47
N ASP A 182 -7.11 -24.31 9.98
CA ASP A 182 -5.91 -24.04 10.77
C ASP A 182 -5.78 -22.59 11.25
N VAL A 183 -6.74 -21.72 10.90
CA VAL A 183 -6.83 -20.37 11.48
C VAL A 183 -7.25 -20.54 12.94
N ARG A 184 -6.28 -20.87 13.81
CA ARG A 184 -6.50 -20.96 15.25
C ARG A 184 -7.11 -19.64 15.74
N PRO A 185 -8.07 -19.67 16.66
CA PRO A 185 -8.41 -18.49 17.43
C PRO A 185 -7.15 -18.13 18.23
N SER A 186 -6.48 -17.05 17.85
CA SER A 186 -5.36 -16.54 18.61
C SER A 186 -5.93 -15.96 19.91
N ASN A 187 -6.02 -16.79 20.96
CA ASN A 187 -6.08 -16.32 22.35
C ASN A 187 -4.72 -15.75 22.79
N SER A 188 -3.98 -15.13 21.88
CA SER A 188 -2.76 -14.39 22.19
C SER A 188 -3.11 -12.92 22.16
N ASP A 189 -2.94 -12.32 23.33
CA ASP A 189 -3.02 -10.89 23.59
C ASP A 189 -2.43 -10.08 22.42
N PHE A 190 -3.23 -9.16 21.87
CA PHE A 190 -3.00 -8.45 20.61
C PHE A 190 -1.84 -7.43 20.67
N ASN A 191 -1.13 -7.39 21.80
CA ASN A 191 -0.06 -6.45 22.12
C ASN A 191 1.32 -7.12 22.27
N GLN A 192 1.45 -8.40 21.91
CA GLN A 192 2.74 -9.07 21.90
C GLN A 192 3.33 -9.03 20.50
N ASP A 193 4.58 -8.57 20.39
CA ASP A 193 5.37 -8.63 19.17
C ASP A 193 5.26 -10.05 18.60
N ILE A 194 4.71 -10.17 17.39
CA ILE A 194 4.59 -11.47 16.73
C ILE A 194 6.00 -11.90 16.37
N GLU A 195 6.54 -12.85 17.11
CA GLU A 195 7.82 -13.46 16.81
C GLU A 195 7.79 -14.02 15.38
N VAL A 196 8.81 -13.68 14.58
CA VAL A 196 8.94 -14.06 13.18
C VAL A 196 8.81 -15.59 13.00
N GLU A 197 9.18 -16.37 14.02
CA GLU A 197 9.06 -17.83 14.04
C GLU A 197 7.62 -18.38 14.07
N ASP A 198 6.63 -17.58 14.50
CA ASP A 198 5.21 -17.99 14.46
C ASP A 198 4.56 -17.67 13.10
N LEU A 199 5.07 -16.66 12.39
CA LEU A 199 4.74 -16.40 10.97
C LEU A 199 5.32 -17.50 10.06
N ASP A 200 6.52 -17.99 10.37
CA ASP A 200 7.21 -19.06 9.62
C ASP A 200 6.41 -20.37 9.57
N LYS A 201 5.74 -20.74 10.66
CA LYS A 201 5.07 -22.03 10.79
C LYS A 201 3.69 -22.08 10.14
N VAL A 202 2.94 -20.98 10.16
CA VAL A 202 1.54 -20.96 9.74
C VAL A 202 1.36 -20.45 8.31
N THR A 203 2.13 -19.46 7.87
CA THR A 203 1.95 -18.87 6.53
C THR A 203 3.04 -19.28 5.56
N LEU A 204 4.32 -19.26 5.95
CA LEU A 204 5.43 -19.47 5.00
C LEU A 204 5.57 -20.93 4.54
N ASN A 205 5.51 -21.91 5.44
CA ASN A 205 5.50 -23.34 5.09
C ASN A 205 4.24 -23.79 4.33
N LYS A 206 3.14 -23.03 4.42
CA LYS A 206 1.87 -23.36 3.73
C LYS A 206 1.85 -22.78 2.33
N GLU A 207 2.33 -21.55 2.16
CA GLU A 207 2.55 -20.94 0.85
C GLU A 207 3.42 -21.85 -0.03
N GLU A 208 4.49 -22.43 0.51
CA GLU A 208 5.34 -23.35 -0.26
C GLU A 208 4.60 -24.55 -0.84
N LYS A 209 3.53 -25.02 -0.17
CA LYS A 209 2.66 -26.10 -0.68
C LYS A 209 1.69 -25.63 -1.77
N GLN A 210 1.36 -24.34 -1.80
CA GLN A 210 0.51 -23.75 -2.86
C GLN A 210 1.30 -23.39 -4.12
N LEU A 211 2.61 -23.19 -3.98
CA LEU A 211 3.44 -22.61 -5.05
C LEU A 211 3.86 -23.62 -6.13
N GLY A 212 3.58 -24.91 -5.92
CA GLY A 212 3.97 -26.01 -6.81
C GLY A 212 5.47 -26.31 -6.79
#